data_AF-A0A7X6MQJ4-F1
#
_entry.id   AF-A0A7X6MQJ4-F1
#
_cell.length_a   1.000
_cell.length_b   1.000
_cell.length_c   1.000
_cell.angle_alpha   90.00
_cell.angle_beta   90.00
_cell.angle_gamma   90.00
#
_symmetry.space_group_name_H-M   'P 1'
#
loop_
_entity.id
_entity.type
_entity.pdbx_description
1 polymer ?
#
loop_
_entity_poly.entity_id
_entity_poly.type
_entity_poly.pdbx_seq_one_letter_code
_entity_poly.pdbx_strand_id
1 'polypeptide(L)'
;MARTADPVKREELLNGVVGYLERHGIGEMSLAPMAEALGTSKRMLLYYFGDRAELLAQALDASRPQLGEMFARVTTADEFVAAARTLWRELTRGGERRNVRLLLQVLSLAVTDPQTYGEAARNAVEVMIAPIAQALSVIGYPADSACARATLVVSGLRGLCQDGLVTADRPRVDAAAELLIAASVA
;
A
#
# COMPACT_ATOMS: atom_id res chain seq x y z
N MET A 1 -8.70 11.79 35.10
CA MET A 1 -7.49 12.00 34.28
C MET A 1 -7.40 10.85 33.30
N ALA A 2 -7.63 11.09 32.01
CA ALA A 2 -7.44 10.06 31.00
C ALA A 2 -5.96 9.68 30.99
N ARG A 3 -5.63 8.43 31.32
CA ARG A 3 -4.28 7.89 31.11
C ARG A 3 -3.96 8.09 29.63
N THR A 4 -2.89 8.82 29.33
CA THR A 4 -2.34 8.90 27.97
C THR A 4 -2.03 7.49 27.50
N ALA A 5 -2.47 7.15 26.29
CA ALA A 5 -2.20 5.87 25.67
C ALA A 5 -0.68 5.60 25.67
N ASP A 6 -0.26 4.41 26.13
CA ASP A 6 1.14 4.02 26.14
C ASP A 6 1.65 3.90 24.69
N PRO A 7 2.62 4.73 24.27
CA PRO A 7 3.08 4.74 22.88
C PRO A 7 3.77 3.43 22.49
N VAL A 8 4.49 2.79 23.40
CA VAL A 8 5.15 1.50 23.14
C VAL A 8 4.08 0.43 22.93
N LYS A 9 3.06 0.41 23.78
CA LYS A 9 1.98 -0.57 23.64
C LYS A 9 1.16 -0.37 22.37
N ARG A 10 0.94 0.89 21.99
CA ARG A 10 0.26 1.24 20.74
C ARG A 10 1.02 0.73 19.52
N GLU A 11 2.34 0.88 19.49
CA GLU A 11 3.19 0.39 18.41
C GLU A 11 3.20 -1.14 18.33
N GLU A 12 3.36 -1.84 19.45
CA GLU A 12 3.26 -3.30 19.51
C GLU A 12 1.93 -3.81 18.94
N LEU A 13 0.82 -3.18 19.35
CA LEU A 13 -0.50 -3.54 18.88
C LEU A 13 -0.68 -3.26 17.39
N LEU A 14 -0.15 -2.14 16.87
CA LEU A 14 -0.24 -1.79 15.46
C LEU A 14 0.51 -2.81 14.59
N ASN A 15 1.74 -3.19 14.99
CA ASN A 15 2.51 -4.23 14.33
C ASN A 15 1.78 -5.59 14.34
N GLY A 16 1.15 -5.92 15.47
CA GLY A 16 0.29 -7.09 15.58
C GLY A 16 -0.91 -7.06 14.64
N VAL A 17 -1.60 -5.91 14.56
CA VAL A 17 -2.75 -5.69 13.67
C VAL A 17 -2.34 -5.86 12.21
N VAL A 18 -1.24 -5.22 11.78
CA VAL A 18 -0.71 -5.36 10.41
C VAL A 18 -0.46 -6.84 10.11
N GLY A 19 0.29 -7.54 10.97
CA GLY A 19 0.57 -8.96 10.77
C GLY A 19 -0.69 -9.84 10.75
N TYR A 20 -1.70 -9.52 11.55
CA TYR A 20 -2.98 -10.24 11.53
C TYR A 20 -3.73 -10.02 10.21
N LEU A 21 -3.85 -8.76 9.77
CA LEU A 21 -4.56 -8.35 8.57
C LEU A 21 -3.94 -8.92 7.30
N GLU A 22 -2.62 -8.95 7.24
CA GLU A 22 -1.87 -9.55 6.14
C GLU A 22 -2.15 -11.05 5.96
N ARG A 23 -2.40 -11.78 7.06
CA ARG A 23 -2.66 -13.22 7.07
C ARG A 23 -4.11 -13.56 6.79
N HIS A 24 -5.05 -12.82 7.39
CA HIS A 24 -6.48 -13.17 7.40
C HIS A 24 -7.34 -12.29 6.47
N GLY A 25 -6.82 -11.15 6.01
CA GLY A 25 -7.58 -10.16 5.24
C GLY A 25 -8.58 -9.34 6.08
N ILE A 26 -9.29 -8.44 5.41
CA ILE A 26 -10.32 -7.53 5.96
C ILE A 26 -11.72 -8.16 5.89
N GLY A 27 -11.96 -9.09 4.95
CA GLY A 27 -13.27 -9.70 4.72
C GLY A 27 -13.81 -10.49 5.92
N GLU A 28 -12.95 -11.26 6.59
CA GLU A 28 -13.32 -12.07 7.77
C GLU A 28 -13.26 -11.28 9.09
N MET A 29 -12.97 -9.99 9.03
CA MET A 29 -12.68 -9.19 10.23
C MET A 29 -13.97 -8.93 11.03
N SER A 30 -14.04 -9.52 12.21
CA SER A 30 -14.59 -8.80 13.36
C SER A 30 -13.42 -8.38 14.25
N LEU A 31 -13.54 -7.24 14.92
CA LEU A 31 -12.48 -6.75 15.83
C LEU A 31 -12.25 -7.67 17.03
N ALA A 32 -13.19 -8.57 17.33
CA ALA A 32 -13.12 -9.49 18.46
C ALA A 32 -12.08 -10.62 18.24
N PRO A 33 -12.13 -11.42 17.16
CA PRO A 33 -11.09 -12.40 16.82
C PRO A 33 -9.69 -11.80 16.69
N MET A 34 -9.58 -10.61 16.09
CA MET A 34 -8.30 -9.91 16.00
C MET A 34 -7.78 -9.54 17.38
N ALA A 35 -8.62 -8.97 18.24
CA ALA A 35 -8.22 -8.63 19.61
C ALA A 35 -7.78 -9.86 20.40
N GLU A 36 -8.51 -10.96 20.30
CA GLU A 36 -8.18 -12.22 20.94
C GLU A 36 -6.83 -12.78 20.46
N ALA A 37 -6.61 -12.81 19.15
CA ALA A 37 -5.35 -13.24 18.55
C ALA A 37 -4.15 -12.36 18.95
N LEU A 38 -4.40 -11.08 19.30
CA LEU A 38 -3.40 -10.13 19.77
C LEU A 38 -3.27 -10.08 21.30
N GLY A 39 -3.99 -10.93 22.03
CA GLY A 39 -3.97 -10.95 23.50
C GLY A 39 -4.52 -9.67 24.13
N THR A 40 -5.46 -9.00 23.46
CA THR A 40 -6.10 -7.76 23.91
C THR A 40 -7.62 -7.85 23.82
N SER A 41 -8.33 -6.74 24.05
CA SER A 41 -9.79 -6.67 23.87
C SER A 41 -10.16 -5.72 22.74
N LYS A 42 -11.32 -5.94 22.12
CA LYS A 42 -11.89 -5.02 21.12
C LYS A 42 -11.93 -3.58 21.64
N ARG A 43 -12.30 -3.39 22.91
CA ARG A 43 -12.33 -2.07 23.56
C ARG A 43 -10.94 -1.43 23.61
N MET A 44 -9.88 -2.20 23.83
CA MET A 44 -8.51 -1.69 23.82
C MET A 44 -8.04 -1.33 22.41
N LEU A 45 -8.37 -2.12 21.39
CA LEU A 45 -8.08 -1.74 20.01
C LEU A 45 -8.75 -0.43 19.64
N LEU A 46 -10.04 -0.27 19.96
CA LEU A 46 -10.78 0.97 19.69
C LEU A 46 -10.24 2.16 20.51
N TYR A 47 -9.80 1.90 21.75
CA TYR A 47 -9.17 2.93 22.57
C TYR A 47 -7.86 3.47 21.95
N TYR A 48 -7.03 2.60 21.35
CA TYR A 48 -5.76 3.01 20.75
C TYR A 48 -5.88 3.57 19.33
N PHE A 49 -6.86 3.07 18.56
CA PHE A 49 -6.90 3.27 17.12
C PHE A 49 -8.22 3.85 16.61
N GLY A 50 -9.13 4.23 17.51
CA GLY A 50 -10.41 4.81 17.15
C GLY A 50 -11.40 3.75 16.70
N ASP A 51 -11.84 3.82 15.45
CA ASP A 51 -12.76 2.86 14.88
C ASP A 51 -12.08 1.86 13.92
N ARG A 52 -12.90 1.05 13.25
CA ARG A 52 -12.42 0.06 12.29
C ARG A 52 -11.72 0.70 11.08
N ALA A 53 -12.27 1.80 10.57
CA ALA A 53 -11.72 2.50 9.43
C ALA A 53 -10.39 3.13 9.78
N GLU A 54 -10.32 3.78 10.94
CA GLU A 54 -9.12 4.43 11.44
C GLU A 54 -8.02 3.40 11.77
N LEU A 55 -8.37 2.24 12.34
CA LEU A 55 -7.45 1.12 12.52
C LEU A 55 -6.85 0.64 11.18
N LEU A 56 -7.69 0.49 10.15
CA LEU A 56 -7.24 0.05 8.82
C LEU A 56 -6.39 1.11 8.13
N ALA A 57 -6.73 2.39 8.26
CA ALA A 57 -5.94 3.49 7.74
C ALA A 57 -4.52 3.51 8.34
N GLN A 58 -4.43 3.32 9.66
CA GLN A 58 -3.16 3.26 10.37
C GLN A 58 -2.37 1.99 10.05
N ALA A 59 -3.04 0.84 9.90
CA ALA A 59 -2.38 -0.38 9.48
C ALA A 59 -1.82 -0.27 8.06
N LEU A 60 -2.59 0.33 7.14
CA LEU A 60 -2.11 0.65 5.80
C LEU A 60 -0.88 1.57 5.85
N ASP A 61 -0.92 2.61 6.68
CA ASP A 61 0.19 3.54 6.88
C ASP A 61 1.47 2.85 7.38
N ALA A 62 1.34 2.00 8.40
CA ALA A 62 2.47 1.22 8.92
C ALA A 62 3.01 0.18 7.91
N SER A 63 2.17 -0.28 6.98
CA SER A 63 2.53 -1.26 5.94
C SER A 63 3.01 -0.63 4.62
N ARG A 64 3.29 0.68 4.60
CA ARG A 64 3.67 1.38 3.37
C ARG A 64 5.06 0.95 2.88
N PRO A 65 5.22 0.69 1.56
CA PRO A 65 6.55 0.53 0.99
C PRO A 65 7.33 1.85 1.06
N GLN A 66 8.65 1.76 1.23
CA GLN A 66 9.56 2.90 1.34
C GLN A 66 9.86 3.52 -0.03
N LEU A 67 8.82 3.92 -0.77
CA LEU A 67 8.95 4.46 -2.12
C LEU A 67 9.77 5.75 -2.18
N GLY A 68 9.66 6.59 -1.15
CA GLY A 68 10.47 7.80 -1.04
C GLY A 68 11.95 7.47 -1.17
N GLU A 69 12.44 6.49 -0.40
CA GLU A 69 13.85 6.07 -0.47
C GLU A 69 14.21 5.42 -1.80
N MET A 70 13.31 4.58 -2.34
CA MET A 70 13.51 3.87 -3.59
C MET A 70 13.66 4.82 -4.79
N PHE A 71 12.88 5.90 -4.84
CA PHE A 71 12.85 6.84 -5.96
C PHE A 71 13.65 8.13 -5.70
N ALA A 72 14.07 8.42 -4.46
CA ALA A 72 14.80 9.65 -4.10
C ALA A 72 16.13 9.85 -4.84
N ARG A 73 16.78 8.77 -5.28
CA ARG A 73 18.09 8.81 -5.94
C ARG A 73 18.02 8.72 -7.46
N VAL A 74 16.81 8.67 -8.03
CA VAL A 74 16.63 8.56 -9.48
C VAL A 74 16.94 9.90 -10.15
N THR A 75 17.91 9.88 -11.07
CA THR A 75 18.34 11.04 -11.86
C THR A 75 18.31 10.78 -13.37
N THR A 76 18.11 9.52 -13.79
CA THR A 76 18.01 9.12 -15.19
C THR A 76 16.82 8.20 -15.45
N ALA A 77 16.40 8.08 -16.71
CA ALA A 77 15.33 7.16 -17.11
C ALA A 77 15.68 5.69 -16.83
N ASP A 78 16.95 5.29 -16.99
CA ASP A 78 17.41 3.93 -16.71
C ASP A 78 17.31 3.60 -15.20
N GLU A 79 17.69 4.55 -14.34
CA GLU A 79 17.52 4.42 -12.89
C GLU A 79 16.05 4.34 -12.50
N PHE A 80 15.18 5.12 -13.16
CA PHE A 80 13.73 5.04 -12.94
C PHE A 80 13.18 3.66 -13.28
N VAL A 81 13.56 3.11 -14.44
CA VAL A 81 13.17 1.77 -14.87
C VAL A 81 13.68 0.71 -13.88
N ALA A 82 14.91 0.83 -13.38
CA ALA A 82 15.47 -0.06 -12.37
C ALA A 82 14.71 0.01 -11.03
N ALA A 83 14.33 1.22 -10.59
CA ALA A 83 13.52 1.44 -9.39
C ALA A 83 12.12 0.84 -9.56
N ALA A 84 11.44 1.08 -10.69
CA ALA A 84 10.12 0.52 -10.97
C ALA A 84 10.12 -1.02 -11.08
N ARG A 85 11.19 -1.62 -11.61
CA ARG A 85 11.38 -3.09 -11.57
C ARG A 85 11.57 -3.60 -10.15
N THR A 86 12.27 -2.85 -9.31
CA THR A 86 12.45 -3.18 -7.90
C THR A 86 11.12 -3.16 -7.17
N LEU A 87 10.33 -2.10 -7.36
CA LEU A 87 8.95 -2.02 -6.88
C LEU A 87 8.12 -3.23 -7.32
N TRP A 88 8.15 -3.59 -8.61
CA TRP A 88 7.41 -4.77 -9.10
C TRP A 88 7.84 -6.07 -8.43
N ARG A 89 9.15 -6.29 -8.24
CA ARG A 89 9.66 -7.47 -7.54
C ARG A 89 9.19 -7.51 -6.10
N GLU A 90 9.20 -6.39 -5.39
CA GLU A 90 8.74 -6.30 -4.00
C GLU A 90 7.25 -6.63 -3.89
N LEU A 91 6.41 -5.99 -4.70
CA LEU A 91 4.95 -6.22 -4.73
C LEU A 91 4.57 -7.68 -4.99
N THR A 92 5.43 -8.43 -5.70
CA THR A 92 5.06 -9.74 -6.22
C THR A 92 5.86 -10.92 -5.65
N ARG A 93 7.02 -10.68 -5.02
CA ARG A 93 7.93 -11.73 -4.50
C ARG A 93 8.32 -11.51 -3.02
N GLY A 94 8.14 -10.31 -2.47
CA GLY A 94 8.57 -9.95 -1.10
C GLY A 94 7.46 -10.00 -0.04
N GLY A 95 7.81 -9.57 1.18
CA GLY A 95 6.86 -9.34 2.27
C GLY A 95 5.77 -8.31 1.90
N GLU A 96 6.12 -7.35 1.04
CA GLU A 96 5.23 -6.35 0.44
C GLU A 96 4.03 -6.96 -0.32
N ARG A 97 4.10 -8.23 -0.73
CA ARG A 97 2.94 -8.95 -1.31
C ARG A 97 1.75 -9.02 -0.34
N ARG A 98 2.00 -8.99 0.97
CA ARG A 98 0.91 -8.95 1.96
C ARG A 98 0.34 -7.54 2.12
N ASN A 99 1.20 -6.53 2.08
CA ASN A 99 0.82 -5.10 2.10
C ASN A 99 -0.09 -4.76 0.91
N VAL A 100 0.27 -5.20 -0.29
CA VAL A 100 -0.54 -4.93 -1.49
C VAL A 100 -1.91 -5.62 -1.41
N ARG A 101 -2.03 -6.80 -0.79
CA ARG A 101 -3.33 -7.46 -0.57
C ARG A 101 -4.21 -6.65 0.37
N LEU A 102 -3.63 -6.06 1.42
CA LEU A 102 -4.37 -5.19 2.34
C LEU A 102 -4.86 -3.93 1.61
N LEU A 103 -3.98 -3.28 0.85
CA LEU A 103 -4.31 -2.12 0.02
C LEU A 103 -5.45 -2.42 -0.95
N LEU A 104 -5.37 -3.51 -1.71
CA LEU A 104 -6.40 -3.90 -2.68
C LEU A 104 -7.79 -4.08 -2.03
N GLN A 105 -7.82 -4.62 -0.81
CA GLN A 105 -9.07 -4.79 -0.06
C GLN A 105 -9.65 -3.45 0.39
N VAL A 106 -8.82 -2.53 0.92
CA VAL A 106 -9.29 -1.20 1.32
C VAL A 106 -9.77 -0.40 0.11
N LEU A 107 -9.07 -0.46 -1.02
CA LEU A 107 -9.50 0.20 -2.25
C LEU A 107 -10.84 -0.34 -2.74
N SER A 108 -11.04 -1.67 -2.68
CA SER A 108 -12.31 -2.29 -3.05
C SER A 108 -13.45 -1.88 -2.11
N LEU A 109 -13.19 -1.85 -0.79
CA LEU A 109 -14.17 -1.40 0.21
C LEU A 109 -14.55 0.07 0.04
N ALA A 110 -13.59 0.93 -0.31
CA ALA A 110 -13.85 2.35 -0.57
C ALA A 110 -14.76 2.60 -1.77
N VAL A 111 -14.85 1.66 -2.72
CA VAL A 111 -15.81 1.76 -3.84
C VAL A 111 -17.24 1.49 -3.38
N THR A 112 -17.43 0.54 -2.46
CA THR A 112 -18.77 0.15 -1.96
C THR A 112 -19.23 0.94 -0.72
N ASP A 113 -18.28 1.43 0.06
CA ASP A 113 -18.49 2.18 1.30
C ASP A 113 -17.47 3.35 1.39
N PRO A 114 -17.62 4.37 0.52
CA PRO A 114 -16.70 5.49 0.45
C PRO A 114 -16.74 6.39 1.69
N GLN A 115 -17.86 6.41 2.44
CA GLN A 115 -17.96 7.20 3.66
C GLN A 115 -17.03 6.67 4.74
N THR A 116 -16.93 5.33 4.86
CA THR A 116 -16.07 4.70 5.86
C THR A 116 -14.61 4.61 5.40
N TYR A 117 -14.33 4.25 4.14
CA TYR A 117 -12.95 3.92 3.70
C TYR A 117 -12.34 4.90 2.69
N GLY A 118 -13.12 5.87 2.19
CA GLY A 118 -12.71 6.71 1.06
C GLY A 118 -11.48 7.58 1.34
N GLU A 119 -11.38 8.17 2.53
CA GLU A 119 -10.22 9.00 2.91
C GLU A 119 -8.94 8.16 3.02
N ALA A 120 -8.99 7.03 3.72
CA ALA A 120 -7.86 6.12 3.86
C ALA A 120 -7.38 5.60 2.50
N ALA A 121 -8.31 5.21 1.63
CA ALA A 121 -8.01 4.76 0.26
C ALA A 121 -7.38 5.87 -0.59
N ARG A 122 -7.93 7.10 -0.55
CA ARG A 122 -7.39 8.24 -1.29
C ARG A 122 -5.97 8.55 -0.85
N ASN A 123 -5.76 8.70 0.47
CA ASN A 123 -4.46 8.97 1.04
C ASN A 123 -3.46 7.89 0.60
N ALA A 124 -3.81 6.61 0.73
CA ALA A 124 -2.94 5.49 0.34
C ALA A 124 -2.54 5.51 -1.14
N VAL A 125 -3.38 6.03 -2.04
CA VAL A 125 -3.01 6.21 -3.46
C VAL A 125 -2.08 7.41 -3.64
N GLU A 126 -2.41 8.55 -3.03
CA GLU A 126 -1.67 9.80 -3.20
C GLU A 126 -0.21 9.70 -2.70
N VAL A 127 0.02 9.09 -1.53
CA VAL A 127 1.40 8.86 -1.02
C VAL A 127 2.23 7.96 -1.92
N MET A 128 1.60 7.10 -2.73
CA MET A 128 2.33 6.24 -3.66
C MET A 128 2.71 6.97 -4.95
N ILE A 129 1.86 7.90 -5.40
CA ILE A 129 2.07 8.66 -6.64
C ILE A 129 3.16 9.73 -6.45
N ALA A 130 3.14 10.44 -5.33
CA ALA A 130 3.98 11.63 -5.15
C ALA A 130 5.50 11.40 -5.32
N PRO A 131 6.12 10.36 -4.72
CA PRO A 131 7.56 10.11 -4.88
C PRO A 131 7.94 9.76 -6.32
N ILE A 132 7.08 9.02 -7.02
CA ILE A 132 7.32 8.58 -8.40
C ILE A 132 7.17 9.77 -9.36
N ALA A 133 6.16 10.62 -9.14
CA ALA A 133 5.98 11.85 -9.91
C ALA A 133 7.15 12.83 -9.70
N GLN A 134 7.69 12.89 -8.47
CA GLN A 134 8.88 13.69 -8.18
C GLN A 134 10.10 13.17 -8.95
N ALA A 135 10.36 11.86 -8.93
CA ALA A 135 11.46 11.27 -9.70
C ALA A 135 11.30 11.50 -11.21
N LEU A 136 10.09 11.36 -11.75
CA LEU A 136 9.79 11.65 -13.16
C LEU A 136 10.04 13.13 -13.51
N SER A 137 9.75 14.04 -12.57
CA SER A 137 10.04 15.46 -12.76
C SER A 137 11.54 15.75 -12.78
N VAL A 138 12.32 15.08 -11.92
CA VAL A 138 13.79 15.19 -11.87
C VAL A 138 14.43 14.75 -13.19
N ILE A 139 13.89 13.70 -13.84
CA ILE A 139 14.40 13.22 -15.13
C ILE A 139 13.87 14.01 -16.35
N GLY A 140 13.15 15.12 -16.12
CA GLY A 140 12.82 16.11 -17.15
C GLY A 140 11.37 16.12 -17.65
N TYR A 141 10.46 15.34 -17.07
CA TYR A 141 9.05 15.42 -17.45
C TYR A 141 8.35 16.64 -16.83
N PRO A 142 7.50 17.36 -17.58
CA PRO A 142 6.63 18.38 -17.01
C PRO A 142 5.70 17.80 -15.94
N ALA A 143 5.31 18.60 -14.94
CA ALA A 143 4.55 18.14 -13.76
C ALA A 143 3.30 17.31 -14.11
N ASP A 144 2.49 17.76 -15.08
CA ASP A 144 1.28 17.03 -15.51
C ASP A 144 1.63 15.67 -16.13
N SER A 145 2.70 15.62 -16.94
CA SER A 145 3.18 14.38 -17.55
C SER A 145 3.77 13.44 -16.50
N ALA A 146 4.54 13.96 -15.55
CA ALA A 146 5.11 13.21 -14.45
C ALA A 146 4.02 12.58 -13.57
N CYS A 147 2.96 13.33 -13.25
CA CYS A 147 1.81 12.83 -12.49
C CYS A 147 1.07 11.71 -13.24
N ALA A 148 0.80 11.90 -14.54
CA ALA A 148 0.15 10.89 -15.37
C ALA A 148 0.99 9.61 -15.50
N ARG A 149 2.30 9.74 -15.71
CA ARG A 149 3.25 8.60 -15.79
C ARG A 149 3.40 7.89 -14.45
N ALA A 150 3.45 8.63 -13.34
CA ALA A 150 3.43 8.03 -12.00
C ALA A 150 2.13 7.24 -11.76
N THR A 151 0.99 7.79 -12.17
CA THR A 151 -0.30 7.11 -12.11
C THR A 151 -0.32 5.83 -12.94
N LEU A 152 0.26 5.86 -14.15
CA LEU A 152 0.42 4.68 -15.01
C LEU A 152 1.21 3.59 -14.28
N VAL A 153 2.36 3.93 -13.68
CA VAL A 153 3.20 2.98 -12.92
C VAL A 153 2.44 2.42 -11.71
N VAL A 154 1.93 3.29 -10.82
CA VAL A 154 1.29 2.86 -9.57
C VAL A 154 0.04 2.03 -9.83
N SER A 155 -0.89 2.57 -10.64
CA SER A 155 -2.17 1.89 -10.89
C SER A 155 -2.00 0.66 -11.76
N GLY A 156 -1.10 0.73 -12.75
CA GLY A 156 -0.81 -0.37 -13.64
C GLY A 156 -0.16 -1.55 -12.95
N LEU A 157 0.93 -1.33 -12.21
CA LEU A 157 1.59 -2.40 -11.45
C LEU A 157 0.65 -2.98 -10.38
N ARG A 158 -0.14 -2.15 -9.69
CA ARG A 158 -1.16 -2.65 -8.74
C ARG A 158 -2.17 -3.56 -9.44
N GLY A 159 -2.69 -3.18 -10.61
CA GLY A 159 -3.63 -3.98 -11.38
C GLY A 159 -3.05 -5.31 -11.83
N LEU A 160 -1.81 -5.31 -12.32
CA LEU A 160 -1.09 -6.54 -12.71
C LEU A 160 -0.81 -7.44 -11.50
N CYS A 161 -0.53 -6.86 -10.33
CA CYS A 161 -0.39 -7.61 -9.10
C CYS A 161 -1.71 -8.30 -8.72
N GLN A 162 -2.83 -7.57 -8.77
CA GLN A 162 -4.16 -8.13 -8.53
C GLN A 162 -4.49 -9.25 -9.51
N ASP A 163 -4.20 -9.07 -10.80
CA ASP A 163 -4.37 -10.10 -11.83
C ASP A 163 -3.57 -11.36 -11.45
N GLY A 164 -2.27 -11.23 -11.20
CA GLY A 164 -1.42 -12.38 -10.84
C GLY A 164 -1.82 -13.07 -9.54
N LEU A 165 -2.42 -12.35 -8.58
CA LEU A 165 -2.98 -12.93 -7.37
C LEU A 165 -4.23 -13.78 -7.64
N VAL A 166 -5.01 -13.44 -8.65
CA VAL A 166 -6.27 -14.13 -9.00
C VAL A 166 -6.03 -15.28 -9.98
N THR A 167 -5.23 -15.04 -11.03
CA THR A 167 -5.03 -16.00 -12.13
C THR A 167 -3.86 -16.95 -11.92
N ALA A 168 -2.93 -16.61 -11.02
CA ALA A 168 -1.65 -17.27 -10.84
C ALA A 168 -0.75 -17.33 -12.11
N ASP A 169 -1.11 -16.60 -13.18
CA ASP A 169 -0.35 -16.55 -14.43
C ASP A 169 0.79 -15.56 -14.33
N ARG A 170 1.87 -16.00 -13.68
CA ARG A 170 3.02 -15.16 -13.39
C ARG A 170 3.79 -14.68 -14.62
N PRO A 171 4.09 -15.53 -15.63
CA PRO A 171 4.83 -15.10 -16.81
C PRO A 171 4.11 -13.99 -17.57
N ARG A 172 2.78 -14.07 -17.71
CA ARG A 172 1.99 -13.05 -18.42
C ARG A 172 2.02 -11.70 -17.71
N VAL A 173 1.82 -11.67 -16.39
CA VAL A 173 1.82 -10.40 -15.65
C VAL A 173 3.22 -9.80 -15.51
N ASP A 174 4.27 -10.62 -15.41
CA ASP A 174 5.66 -10.14 -15.42
C ASP A 174 6.02 -9.51 -16.78
N ALA A 175 5.60 -10.11 -17.90
CA ALA A 175 5.80 -9.53 -19.23
C ALA A 175 5.04 -8.19 -19.42
N ALA A 176 3.80 -8.11 -18.94
CA ALA A 176 3.01 -6.89 -18.98
C ALA A 176 3.61 -5.77 -18.12
N ALA A 177 4.19 -6.12 -16.96
CA ALA A 177 4.86 -5.15 -16.10
C ALA A 177 6.08 -4.53 -16.79
N GLU A 178 6.88 -5.32 -17.51
CA GLU A 178 8.04 -4.80 -18.26
C GLU A 178 7.62 -3.80 -19.35
N LEU A 179 6.56 -4.11 -20.11
CA LEU A 179 6.02 -3.19 -21.12
C LEU A 179 5.53 -1.89 -20.50
N LEU A 180 4.84 -1.99 -19.37
CA LEU A 180 4.30 -0.83 -18.66
C LEU A 180 5.41 0.07 -18.10
N ILE A 181 6.45 -0.54 -17.50
CA ILE A 181 7.61 0.18 -16.98
C ILE A 181 8.34 0.90 -18.12
N ALA A 182 8.58 0.23 -19.25
CA ALA A 182 9.20 0.88 -20.41
C ALA A 182 8.38 2.06 -20.93
N ALA A 183 7.06 1.91 -21.04
CA ALA A 183 6.16 2.98 -21.50
C ALA A 183 6.15 4.19 -20.57
N SER A 184 6.46 4.02 -19.29
CA SER A 184 6.44 5.11 -18.31
C SER A 184 7.53 6.17 -18.53
N VAL A 185 8.61 5.82 -19.24
CA VAL A 185 9.72 6.72 -19.59
C VAL A 185 9.96 6.83 -21.11
N ALA A 186 9.02 6.33 -21.91
CA ALA A 186 9.03 6.48 -23.36
C ALA A 186 8.61 7.90 -23.80
#